data_AF-A0A3N5VSI5-F1
#
_entry.id   AF-A0A3N5VSI5-F1
#
_cell.length_a   1.000
_cell.length_b   1.000
_cell.length_c   1.000
_cell.angle_alpha   90.00
_cell.angle_beta   90.00
_cell.angle_gamma   90.00
#
_symmetry.space_group_name_H-M   'P 1'
#
loop_
_entity.id
_entity.type
_entity.pdbx_description
1 polymer ?
#
loop_
_entity_poly.entity_id
_entity_poly.type
_entity_poly.pdbx_seq_one_letter_code
_entity_poly.pdbx_strand_id
1 'polypeptide(L)'
;MQSETRTNDFERFEQLIQSGTYCISIVTHEERYALEIVRKTAARLKRDMWIWSVADGVRDGAIDGGPCIVGTDTPAAGLTNLSQAKPGSLCVTLDLAEHLKSGKALRILRDLVDNFHKIGIAIIMIDCNGNVPDVIKAYARSFEISFPDEEELQQIIRATLQRLHRKKPVEIGITQKGLDTIVRNLRGLTRRQAVRIITDAVSADQSFTDDDINVIIANKRRMIQQGGLLEYIQTPLDLSEIGGMGRLKKWLTDRRDVFSAEAKAFGIVPPKGVLMLGVQGAGKSLCAKAIATGWQQPLLRLDPSTLYASFIGESERNLREALRQTEMMAPVILWIDEIEKAFASAASHSADGGLSQRRFCMLLTWLQEHQAPVFVVATANDIEALPPELLRKGRFDEIFFVDLPTTDVRKEIFVIHLKKRGRDPADFDLDALAEVSEGFSGSEIEQAVIAALHEAYAEKARLDTERIAAAVRCSPPLSATMAEKVIALREWAKGRCVPAD
;
A
#
# COMPACT_ATOMS: atom_id res chain seq x y z
N MET A 1 -11.20 -22.84 -14.11
CA MET A 1 -12.63 -22.76 -14.46
C MET A 1 -13.20 -21.55 -13.75
N GLN A 2 -13.73 -20.60 -14.54
CA GLN A 2 -14.21 -19.25 -14.18
C GLN A 2 -13.18 -18.36 -13.48
N SER A 3 -12.36 -17.68 -14.28
CA SER A 3 -11.94 -16.33 -13.92
C SER A 3 -13.23 -15.52 -13.76
N GLU A 4 -13.53 -15.02 -12.57
CA GLU A 4 -14.49 -13.94 -12.43
C GLU A 4 -14.07 -12.86 -13.43
N THR A 5 -14.82 -12.73 -14.51
CA THR A 5 -14.72 -11.61 -15.44
C THR A 5 -14.94 -10.40 -14.54
N ARG A 6 -13.87 -9.70 -14.15
CA ARG A 6 -13.97 -8.50 -13.32
C ARG A 6 -14.84 -7.52 -14.10
N THR A 7 -16.11 -7.45 -13.73
CA THR A 7 -17.13 -6.61 -14.35
C THR A 7 -16.61 -5.17 -14.31
N ASN A 8 -16.53 -4.53 -15.48
CA ASN A 8 -16.06 -3.16 -15.60
C ASN A 8 -16.90 -2.26 -14.65
N ASP A 9 -16.29 -1.23 -14.03
CA ASP A 9 -17.00 -0.30 -13.15
C ASP A 9 -18.27 0.25 -13.79
N PHE A 10 -18.26 0.46 -15.11
CA PHE A 10 -19.43 0.84 -15.89
C PHE A 10 -20.59 -0.17 -15.77
N GLU A 11 -20.32 -1.45 -15.98
CA GLU A 11 -21.32 -2.51 -15.92
C GLU A 11 -21.82 -2.71 -14.47
N ARG A 12 -20.92 -2.65 -13.48
CA ARG A 12 -21.28 -2.71 -12.05
C ARG A 12 -22.20 -1.55 -11.66
N PHE A 13 -21.90 -0.35 -12.14
CA PHE A 13 -22.69 0.84 -11.89
C PHE A 13 -24.05 0.80 -12.61
N GLU A 14 -24.08 0.29 -13.85
CA GLU A 14 -25.33 0.08 -14.59
C GLU A 14 -26.25 -0.89 -13.86
N GLN A 15 -25.72 -2.04 -13.42
CA GLN A 15 -26.47 -3.02 -12.62
C GLN A 15 -26.99 -2.42 -11.31
N LEU A 16 -26.18 -1.57 -10.67
CA LEU A 16 -26.56 -0.88 -9.44
C LEU A 16 -27.78 0.03 -9.66
N ILE A 17 -27.78 0.83 -10.73
CA ILE A 17 -28.91 1.69 -11.09
C ILE A 17 -30.14 0.86 -11.48
N GLN A 18 -29.96 -0.19 -12.27
CA GLN A 18 -31.05 -1.09 -12.69
C GLN A 18 -31.69 -1.84 -11.51
N SER A 19 -30.93 -2.11 -10.44
CA SER A 19 -31.47 -2.73 -9.21
C SER A 19 -32.45 -1.84 -8.42
N GLY A 20 -32.66 -0.59 -8.86
CA GLY A 20 -33.51 0.38 -8.18
C GLY A 20 -32.82 1.11 -7.02
N THR A 21 -31.48 1.07 -6.95
CA THR A 21 -30.72 1.86 -5.99
C THR A 21 -30.84 3.34 -6.35
N TYR A 22 -31.38 4.15 -5.44
CA TYR A 22 -31.73 5.55 -5.68
C TYR A 22 -30.86 6.55 -4.94
N CYS A 23 -30.01 6.09 -4.02
CA CYS A 23 -29.04 6.92 -3.31
C CYS A 23 -27.68 6.21 -3.34
N ILE A 24 -26.72 6.80 -4.02
CA ILE A 24 -25.38 6.23 -4.21
C ILE A 24 -24.34 7.24 -3.72
N SER A 25 -23.36 6.77 -2.95
CA SER A 25 -22.21 7.57 -2.54
C SER A 25 -20.93 7.02 -3.17
N ILE A 26 -20.20 7.88 -3.86
CA ILE A 26 -18.91 7.60 -4.49
C ILE A 26 -17.88 8.50 -3.83
N VAL A 27 -16.98 7.93 -3.05
CA VAL A 27 -15.91 8.71 -2.42
C VAL A 27 -14.61 8.49 -3.17
N THR A 28 -14.15 9.50 -3.94
CA THR A 28 -13.02 9.34 -4.87
C THR A 28 -12.26 10.63 -5.14
N HIS A 29 -10.97 10.51 -5.42
CA HIS A 29 -10.17 11.61 -5.99
C HIS A 29 -10.21 11.62 -7.52
N GLU A 30 -10.82 10.61 -8.15
CA GLU A 30 -10.96 10.48 -9.61
C GLU A 30 -12.32 10.97 -10.13
N GLU A 31 -12.77 12.15 -9.67
CA GLU A 31 -14.10 12.73 -9.99
C GLU A 31 -14.46 12.66 -11.48
N ARG A 32 -13.55 13.05 -12.38
CA ARG A 32 -13.77 12.98 -13.85
C ARG A 32 -14.14 11.58 -14.33
N TYR A 33 -13.50 10.54 -13.79
CA TYR A 33 -13.78 9.15 -14.18
C TYR A 33 -15.14 8.71 -13.60
N ALA A 34 -15.44 9.08 -12.36
CA ALA A 34 -16.75 8.85 -11.75
C ALA A 34 -17.89 9.46 -12.59
N LEU A 35 -17.72 10.73 -13.01
CA LEU A 35 -18.65 11.42 -13.89
C LEU A 35 -18.78 10.73 -15.25
N GLU A 36 -17.68 10.24 -15.82
CA GLU A 36 -17.70 9.50 -17.09
C GLU A 36 -18.52 8.21 -16.98
N ILE A 37 -18.38 7.45 -15.89
CA ILE A 37 -19.19 6.26 -15.61
C ILE A 37 -20.67 6.64 -15.58
N VAL A 38 -21.05 7.63 -14.77
CA VAL A 38 -22.46 8.04 -14.63
C VAL A 38 -23.02 8.54 -15.96
N ARG A 39 -22.23 9.32 -16.72
CA ARG A 39 -22.62 9.84 -18.03
C ARG A 39 -22.82 8.73 -19.06
N LYS A 40 -21.91 7.76 -19.12
CA LYS A 40 -22.07 6.57 -19.98
C LYS A 40 -23.33 5.79 -19.61
N THR A 41 -23.60 5.61 -18.30
CA THR A 41 -24.78 4.88 -17.82
C THR A 41 -26.07 5.63 -18.14
N ALA A 42 -26.10 6.95 -17.96
CA ALA A 42 -27.22 7.80 -18.35
C ALA A 42 -27.55 7.65 -19.84
N ALA A 43 -26.52 7.74 -20.69
CA ALA A 43 -26.66 7.60 -22.14
C ALA A 43 -27.17 6.21 -22.55
N ARG A 44 -26.62 5.14 -21.95
CA ARG A 44 -27.02 3.75 -22.20
C ARG A 44 -28.48 3.49 -21.82
N LEU A 45 -28.89 3.99 -20.66
CA LEU A 45 -30.25 3.85 -20.13
C LEU A 45 -31.24 4.88 -20.69
N LYS A 46 -30.77 5.80 -21.55
CA LYS A 46 -31.55 6.92 -22.12
C LYS A 46 -32.23 7.77 -21.03
N ARG A 47 -31.49 8.08 -19.96
CA ARG A 47 -31.94 8.89 -18.82
C ARG A 47 -31.28 10.26 -18.86
N ASP A 48 -32.04 11.28 -18.45
CA ASP A 48 -31.50 12.63 -18.27
C ASP A 48 -30.48 12.62 -17.12
N MET A 49 -29.39 13.37 -17.26
CA MET A 49 -28.35 13.52 -16.23
C MET A 49 -28.24 14.98 -15.83
N TRP A 50 -28.31 15.26 -14.54
CA TRP A 50 -28.12 16.60 -13.97
C TRP A 50 -26.90 16.59 -13.05
N ILE A 51 -26.07 17.62 -13.09
CA ILE A 51 -24.92 17.78 -12.20
C ILE A 51 -25.11 19.06 -11.41
N TRP A 52 -24.90 18.98 -10.10
CA TRP A 52 -24.78 20.14 -9.22
C TRP A 52 -23.37 20.25 -8.65
N SER A 53 -22.82 21.46 -8.64
CA SER A 53 -21.62 21.82 -7.87
C SER A 53 -21.78 23.21 -7.29
N VAL A 54 -20.99 23.54 -6.26
CA VAL A 54 -20.97 24.90 -5.69
C VAL A 54 -20.47 25.94 -6.70
N ALA A 55 -19.54 25.56 -7.58
CA ALA A 55 -18.95 26.48 -8.56
C ALA A 55 -19.91 26.86 -9.67
N ASP A 56 -20.64 25.87 -10.20
CA ASP A 56 -21.45 26.04 -11.41
C ASP A 56 -22.96 26.02 -11.14
N GLY A 57 -23.42 25.63 -9.96
CA GLY A 57 -24.83 25.32 -9.71
C GLY A 57 -25.30 24.06 -10.45
N VAL A 58 -26.60 23.96 -10.74
CA VAL A 58 -27.20 22.86 -11.50
C VAL A 58 -27.00 23.09 -13.00
N ARG A 59 -26.53 22.06 -13.70
CA ARG A 59 -26.37 22.04 -15.16
C ARG A 59 -26.69 20.67 -15.75
N ASP A 60 -26.92 20.66 -17.06
CA ASP A 60 -27.02 19.41 -17.81
C ASP A 60 -25.69 18.64 -17.73
N GLY A 61 -25.75 17.38 -17.30
CA GLY A 61 -24.62 16.49 -17.14
C GLY A 61 -24.24 15.69 -18.38
N ALA A 62 -25.13 15.63 -19.38
CA ALA A 62 -24.88 14.95 -20.64
C ALA A 62 -23.83 15.69 -21.49
N ILE A 63 -23.77 17.02 -21.35
CA ILE A 63 -22.85 17.90 -22.10
C ILE A 63 -21.81 18.47 -21.14
N ASP A 64 -20.53 18.37 -21.51
CA ASP A 64 -19.45 18.97 -20.73
C ASP A 64 -19.45 20.49 -20.90
N GLY A 65 -19.48 21.23 -19.79
CA GLY A 65 -19.56 22.70 -19.83
C GLY A 65 -20.90 23.26 -20.34
N GLY A 66 -21.99 22.49 -20.22
CA GLY A 66 -23.34 22.96 -20.56
C GLY A 66 -23.79 24.18 -19.73
N PRO A 67 -24.84 24.89 -20.17
CA PRO A 67 -25.32 26.10 -19.50
C PRO A 67 -25.84 25.79 -18.08
N CYS A 68 -25.49 26.66 -17.15
CA CYS A 68 -25.84 26.54 -15.75
C CYS A 68 -27.14 27.29 -15.41
N ILE A 69 -27.89 26.74 -14.46
CA ILE A 69 -29.11 27.37 -13.93
C ILE A 69 -28.71 28.39 -12.86
N VAL A 70 -28.95 29.67 -13.15
CA VAL A 70 -28.62 30.79 -12.26
C VAL A 70 -29.34 30.66 -10.92
N GLY A 71 -28.64 30.96 -9.82
CA GLY A 71 -29.19 30.97 -8.46
C GLY A 71 -29.28 29.59 -7.80
N THR A 72 -28.61 28.58 -8.37
CA THR A 72 -28.57 27.21 -7.84
C THR A 72 -27.20 26.80 -7.30
N ASP A 73 -26.30 27.76 -7.11
CA ASP A 73 -24.94 27.62 -6.56
C ASP A 73 -24.93 27.22 -5.07
N THR A 74 -25.96 27.57 -4.32
CA THR A 74 -26.08 27.11 -2.92
C THR A 74 -26.60 25.67 -2.84
N PRO A 75 -26.13 24.85 -1.87
CA PRO A 75 -26.58 23.45 -1.71
C PRO A 75 -28.10 23.31 -1.58
N ALA A 76 -28.74 24.20 -0.82
CA ALA A 76 -30.18 24.16 -0.64
C ALA A 76 -30.93 24.51 -1.94
N ALA A 77 -30.47 25.52 -2.70
CA ALA A 77 -31.09 25.88 -3.97
C ALA A 77 -30.86 24.81 -5.04
N GLY A 78 -29.65 24.26 -5.12
CA GLY A 78 -29.30 23.16 -6.01
C GLY A 78 -30.17 21.92 -5.79
N LEU A 79 -30.26 21.45 -4.55
CA LEU A 79 -31.12 20.31 -4.19
C LEU A 79 -32.61 20.60 -4.49
N THR A 80 -33.08 21.81 -4.21
CA THR A 80 -34.47 22.21 -4.53
C THR A 80 -34.72 22.20 -6.04
N ASN A 81 -33.75 22.59 -6.85
CA ASN A 81 -33.88 22.53 -8.31
C ASN A 81 -33.85 21.08 -8.81
N LEU A 82 -32.96 20.23 -8.28
CA LEU A 82 -32.90 18.80 -8.60
C LEU A 82 -34.20 18.06 -8.23
N SER A 83 -34.98 18.56 -7.26
CA SER A 83 -36.30 17.99 -6.93
C SER A 83 -37.31 18.07 -8.08
N GLN A 84 -37.06 18.93 -9.08
CA GLN A 84 -37.92 19.14 -10.24
C GLN A 84 -37.49 18.31 -11.46
N ALA A 85 -36.44 17.49 -11.31
CA ALA A 85 -35.96 16.62 -12.38
C ALA A 85 -37.05 15.61 -12.81
N LYS A 86 -37.00 15.19 -14.09
CA LYS A 86 -37.98 14.25 -14.63
C LYS A 86 -37.84 12.87 -13.96
N PRO A 87 -38.93 12.09 -13.86
CA PRO A 87 -38.87 10.71 -13.41
C PRO A 87 -37.84 9.89 -14.20
N GLY A 88 -37.04 9.09 -13.49
CA GLY A 88 -35.97 8.30 -14.09
C GLY A 88 -34.62 9.01 -14.28
N SER A 89 -34.51 10.30 -13.97
CA SER A 89 -33.25 11.06 -14.12
C SER A 89 -32.16 10.61 -13.14
N LEU A 90 -30.90 10.84 -13.51
CA LEU A 90 -29.73 10.69 -12.64
C LEU A 90 -29.26 12.08 -12.19
N CYS A 91 -29.32 12.35 -10.89
CA CYS A 91 -28.90 13.62 -10.29
C CYS A 91 -27.56 13.42 -9.58
N VAL A 92 -26.50 14.06 -10.07
CA VAL A 92 -25.15 13.99 -9.50
C VAL A 92 -24.88 15.25 -8.70
N THR A 93 -24.29 15.10 -7.52
CA THR A 93 -23.84 16.22 -6.69
C THR A 93 -22.35 16.09 -6.42
N LEU A 94 -21.59 17.15 -6.64
CA LEU A 94 -20.15 17.20 -6.41
C LEU A 94 -19.84 17.90 -5.08
N ASP A 95 -19.05 17.25 -4.23
CA ASP A 95 -18.59 17.72 -2.90
C ASP A 95 -19.73 18.22 -1.98
N LEU A 96 -20.92 17.64 -2.12
CA LEU A 96 -22.08 18.02 -1.32
C LEU A 96 -21.86 17.71 0.17
N ALA A 97 -21.16 16.63 0.51
CA ALA A 97 -21.03 16.12 1.87
C ALA A 97 -20.50 17.18 2.85
N GLU A 98 -19.53 18.00 2.44
CA GLU A 98 -18.94 19.03 3.30
C GLU A 98 -19.94 20.11 3.71
N HIS A 99 -21.01 20.28 2.94
CA HIS A 99 -22.08 21.24 3.16
C HIS A 99 -23.28 20.67 3.93
N LEU A 100 -23.25 19.39 4.34
CA LEU A 100 -24.37 18.70 4.99
C LEU A 100 -24.30 18.65 6.54
N LYS A 101 -23.38 19.40 7.17
CA LYS A 101 -23.10 19.31 8.63
C LYS A 101 -24.33 19.54 9.53
N SER A 102 -25.12 20.59 9.27
CA SER A 102 -26.46 20.79 9.85
C SER A 102 -27.15 21.96 9.16
N GLY A 103 -28.44 21.82 8.82
CA GLY A 103 -29.21 22.91 8.22
C GLY A 103 -30.22 22.48 7.16
N LYS A 104 -30.76 23.48 6.45
CA LYS A 104 -31.83 23.33 5.45
C LYS A 104 -31.46 22.34 4.33
N ALA A 105 -30.20 22.32 3.88
CA ALA A 105 -29.73 21.42 2.82
C ALA A 105 -29.84 19.94 3.21
N LEU A 106 -29.45 19.56 4.44
CA LEU A 106 -29.57 18.18 4.91
C LEU A 106 -31.05 17.75 4.99
N ARG A 107 -31.95 18.64 5.44
CA ARG A 107 -33.38 18.32 5.47
C ARG A 107 -33.93 18.10 4.07
N ILE A 108 -33.62 19.01 3.13
CA ILE A 108 -34.04 18.88 1.72
C ILE A 108 -33.51 17.58 1.13
N LEU A 109 -32.22 17.25 1.36
CA LEU A 109 -31.64 16.01 0.86
C LEU A 109 -32.38 14.77 1.37
N ARG A 110 -32.75 14.74 2.66
CA ARG A 110 -33.55 13.63 3.22
C ARG A 110 -34.92 13.52 2.55
N ASP A 111 -35.62 14.63 2.42
CA ASP A 111 -36.93 14.67 1.76
C ASP A 111 -36.82 14.24 0.28
N LEU A 112 -35.73 14.62 -0.39
CA LEU A 112 -35.42 14.19 -1.75
C LEU A 112 -35.16 12.69 -1.84
N VAL A 113 -34.31 12.13 -0.99
CA VAL A 113 -33.98 10.70 -0.99
C VAL A 113 -35.26 9.86 -0.82
N ASP A 114 -36.15 10.25 0.09
CA ASP A 114 -37.45 9.59 0.30
C ASP A 114 -38.39 9.71 -0.91
N ASN A 115 -38.38 10.86 -1.60
CA ASN A 115 -39.23 11.11 -2.77
C ASN A 115 -38.68 10.45 -4.06
N PHE A 116 -37.36 10.50 -4.23
CA PHE A 116 -36.64 9.95 -5.38
C PHE A 116 -36.82 8.44 -5.47
N HIS A 117 -36.89 7.75 -4.33
CA HIS A 117 -37.28 6.34 -4.28
C HIS A 117 -38.63 6.06 -4.96
N LYS A 118 -39.62 6.95 -4.79
CA LYS A 118 -40.97 6.79 -5.37
C LYS A 118 -41.05 7.14 -6.85
N ILE A 119 -40.28 8.14 -7.27
CA ILE A 119 -40.32 8.71 -8.63
C ILE A 119 -39.29 8.02 -9.56
N GLY A 120 -38.39 7.20 -9.00
CA GLY A 120 -37.36 6.47 -9.75
C GLY A 120 -36.18 7.35 -10.18
N ILE A 121 -35.99 8.49 -9.53
CA ILE A 121 -34.79 9.34 -9.69
C ILE A 121 -33.68 8.74 -8.82
N ALA A 122 -32.45 8.74 -9.31
CA ALA A 122 -31.29 8.36 -8.49
C ALA A 122 -30.45 9.59 -8.18
N ILE A 123 -30.07 9.76 -6.91
CA ILE A 123 -29.07 10.73 -6.48
C ILE A 123 -27.71 10.06 -6.29
N ILE A 124 -26.67 10.64 -6.88
CA ILE A 124 -25.30 10.15 -6.87
C ILE A 124 -24.42 11.25 -6.28
N MET A 125 -23.92 11.01 -5.09
CA MET A 125 -23.01 11.94 -4.39
C MET A 125 -21.58 11.53 -4.71
N ILE A 126 -20.83 12.41 -5.39
CA ILE A 126 -19.40 12.22 -5.65
C ILE A 126 -18.67 13.21 -4.76
N ASP A 127 -17.97 12.69 -3.75
CA ASP A 127 -17.26 13.49 -2.77
C ASP A 127 -15.79 13.09 -2.71
N CYS A 128 -14.90 14.04 -2.49
CA CYS A 128 -13.50 13.73 -2.21
C CYS A 128 -13.32 13.04 -0.85
N ASN A 129 -14.17 13.38 0.13
CA ASN A 129 -14.07 12.98 1.54
C ASN A 129 -15.34 12.23 2.01
N GLY A 130 -15.18 11.21 2.85
CA GLY A 130 -16.27 10.34 3.34
C GLY A 130 -17.17 10.97 4.40
N ASN A 131 -17.28 12.31 4.43
CA ASN A 131 -17.88 13.10 5.51
C ASN A 131 -19.42 13.21 5.41
N VAL A 132 -20.07 12.27 4.73
CA VAL A 132 -21.53 12.22 4.61
C VAL A 132 -22.15 11.98 6.00
N PRO A 133 -23.19 12.73 6.41
CA PRO A 133 -23.86 12.52 7.68
C PRO A 133 -24.44 11.11 7.82
N ASP A 134 -24.41 10.54 9.04
CA ASP A 134 -24.83 9.15 9.31
C ASP A 134 -26.27 8.86 8.88
N VAL A 135 -27.15 9.87 8.99
CA VAL A 135 -28.54 9.76 8.54
C VAL A 135 -28.62 9.46 7.05
N ILE A 136 -27.75 10.04 6.22
CA ILE A 136 -27.71 9.78 4.77
C ILE A 136 -26.98 8.47 4.46
N LYS A 137 -25.91 8.16 5.21
CA LYS A 137 -25.19 6.88 5.09
C LYS A 137 -26.11 5.67 5.26
N ALA A 138 -27.16 5.77 6.08
CA ALA A 138 -28.15 4.70 6.25
C ALA A 138 -28.96 4.38 4.97
N TYR A 139 -29.15 5.36 4.09
CA TYR A 139 -29.87 5.19 2.81
C TYR A 139 -28.93 5.01 1.61
N ALA A 140 -27.73 5.57 1.70
CA ALA A 140 -26.77 5.60 0.60
C ALA A 140 -26.05 4.26 0.46
N ARG A 141 -26.07 3.71 -0.75
CA ARG A 141 -25.22 2.58 -1.12
C ARG A 141 -23.84 3.10 -1.55
N SER A 142 -22.78 2.62 -0.91
CA SER A 142 -21.42 2.94 -1.33
C SER A 142 -21.12 2.29 -2.68
N PHE A 143 -20.51 3.05 -3.59
CA PHE A 143 -19.96 2.56 -4.84
C PHE A 143 -18.48 2.94 -4.92
N GLU A 144 -17.62 1.92 -4.92
CA GLU A 144 -16.18 2.07 -4.92
C GLU A 144 -15.61 1.90 -6.33
N ILE A 145 -14.84 2.89 -6.78
CA ILE A 145 -14.17 2.90 -8.09
C ILE A 145 -12.96 1.99 -8.08
N SER A 146 -12.84 1.14 -9.10
CA SER A 146 -11.72 0.23 -9.27
C SER A 146 -10.50 0.96 -9.84
N PHE A 147 -9.31 0.47 -9.48
CA PHE A 147 -8.09 0.84 -10.21
C PHE A 147 -8.19 0.39 -11.67
N PRO A 148 -7.49 1.06 -12.59
CA PRO A 148 -7.46 0.65 -13.99
C PRO A 148 -6.81 -0.73 -14.12
N ASP A 149 -7.44 -1.58 -14.93
CA ASP A 149 -6.90 -2.89 -15.28
C ASP A 149 -5.82 -2.77 -16.38
N GLU A 150 -5.29 -3.91 -16.84
CA GLU A 150 -4.23 -3.92 -17.84
C GLU A 150 -4.69 -3.37 -19.20
N GLU A 151 -5.91 -3.66 -19.61
CA GLU A 151 -6.46 -3.19 -20.89
C GLU A 151 -6.71 -1.69 -20.84
N GLU A 152 -7.27 -1.20 -19.74
CA GLU A 152 -7.48 0.23 -19.49
C GLU A 152 -6.14 0.98 -19.39
N LEU A 153 -5.13 0.43 -18.71
CA LEU A 153 -3.79 1.02 -18.66
C LEU A 153 -3.18 1.13 -20.07
N GLN A 154 -3.32 0.11 -20.92
CA GLN A 154 -2.88 0.19 -22.31
C GLN A 154 -3.62 1.29 -23.08
N GLN A 155 -4.93 1.44 -22.87
CA GLN A 155 -5.71 2.53 -23.48
C GLN A 155 -5.25 3.90 -22.98
N ILE A 156 -4.97 4.05 -21.69
CA ILE A 156 -4.45 5.28 -21.08
C ILE A 156 -3.09 5.65 -21.68
N ILE A 157 -2.18 4.68 -21.86
CA ILE A 157 -0.89 4.88 -22.51
C ILE A 157 -1.10 5.40 -23.94
N ARG A 158 -1.87 4.69 -24.75
CA ARG A 158 -2.12 5.06 -26.16
C ARG A 158 -2.76 6.44 -26.27
N ALA A 159 -3.81 6.72 -25.49
CA ALA A 159 -4.50 8.00 -25.51
C ALA A 159 -3.59 9.16 -25.05
N THR A 160 -2.74 8.92 -24.05
CA THR A 160 -1.79 9.93 -23.56
C THR A 160 -0.73 10.23 -24.62
N LEU A 161 -0.11 9.21 -25.21
CA LEU A 161 0.89 9.38 -26.27
C LEU A 161 0.31 10.07 -27.50
N GLN A 162 -0.89 9.70 -27.94
CA GLN A 162 -1.58 10.38 -29.06
C GLN A 162 -1.83 11.86 -28.75
N ARG A 163 -2.26 12.18 -27.52
CA ARG A 163 -2.48 13.57 -27.10
C ARG A 163 -1.19 14.38 -27.06
N LEU A 164 -0.08 13.78 -26.63
CA LEU A 164 1.24 14.43 -26.61
C LEU A 164 1.78 14.63 -28.03
N HIS A 165 1.69 13.60 -28.88
CA HIS A 165 2.12 13.64 -30.28
C HIS A 165 1.42 14.74 -31.09
N ARG A 166 0.14 15.03 -30.80
CA ARG A 166 -0.60 16.15 -31.41
C ARG A 166 -0.02 17.53 -31.07
N LYS A 167 0.64 17.68 -29.92
CA LYS A 167 1.25 18.96 -29.49
C LYS A 167 2.68 19.08 -30.00
N LYS A 168 3.47 18.02 -29.88
CA LYS A 168 4.84 17.91 -30.36
C LYS A 168 5.07 16.47 -30.83
N PRO A 169 5.72 16.24 -31.98
CA PRO A 169 6.02 14.89 -32.44
C PRO A 169 6.79 14.13 -31.36
N VAL A 170 6.29 12.94 -31.02
CA VAL A 170 6.92 12.00 -30.08
C VAL A 170 7.39 10.80 -30.88
N GLU A 171 8.66 10.41 -30.72
CA GLU A 171 9.20 9.18 -31.30
C GLU A 171 8.80 7.99 -30.43
N ILE A 172 8.09 7.02 -31.02
CA ILE A 172 7.61 5.83 -30.29
C ILE A 172 8.45 4.64 -30.76
N GLY A 173 9.39 4.22 -29.92
CA GLY A 173 10.31 3.11 -30.18
C GLY A 173 10.09 1.90 -29.27
N ILE A 174 8.92 1.79 -28.64
CA ILE A 174 8.68 0.76 -27.62
C ILE A 174 8.34 -0.61 -28.24
N THR A 175 8.94 -1.66 -27.68
CA THR A 175 8.62 -3.05 -28.08
C THR A 175 7.33 -3.52 -27.40
N GLN A 176 6.67 -4.57 -27.93
CA GLN A 176 5.49 -5.15 -27.26
C GLN A 176 5.85 -5.66 -25.85
N LYS A 177 7.05 -6.23 -25.67
CA LYS A 177 7.56 -6.65 -24.36
C LYS A 177 7.81 -5.46 -23.43
N GLY A 178 8.34 -4.36 -23.96
CA GLY A 178 8.52 -3.10 -23.24
C GLY A 178 7.19 -2.54 -22.77
N LEU A 179 6.19 -2.51 -23.65
CA LEU A 179 4.84 -2.05 -23.31
C LEU A 179 4.20 -2.88 -22.20
N ASP A 180 4.29 -4.22 -22.27
CA ASP A 180 3.77 -5.11 -21.23
C ASP A 180 4.49 -4.86 -19.89
N THR A 181 5.80 -4.58 -19.93
CA THR A 181 6.60 -4.22 -18.76
C THR A 181 6.16 -2.89 -18.16
N ILE A 182 5.88 -1.88 -18.99
CA ILE A 182 5.36 -0.60 -18.52
C ILE A 182 3.98 -0.77 -17.90
N VAL A 183 3.07 -1.52 -18.53
CA VAL A 183 1.73 -1.78 -17.99
C VAL A 183 1.83 -2.44 -16.62
N ARG A 184 2.67 -3.48 -16.46
CA ARG A 184 2.96 -4.12 -15.16
C ARG A 184 3.47 -3.11 -14.13
N ASN A 185 4.37 -2.22 -14.54
CA ASN A 185 4.89 -1.18 -13.66
C ASN A 185 3.87 -0.08 -13.33
N LEU A 186 2.86 0.18 -14.16
CA LEU A 186 1.82 1.15 -13.84
C LEU A 186 0.69 0.58 -12.97
N ARG A 187 0.62 -0.75 -12.77
CA ARG A 187 -0.37 -1.37 -11.89
C ARG A 187 -0.32 -0.81 -10.47
N GLY A 188 -1.51 -0.66 -9.87
CA GLY A 188 -1.69 -0.06 -8.54
C GLY A 188 -1.70 1.47 -8.51
N LEU A 189 -1.60 2.12 -9.66
CA LEU A 189 -1.75 3.57 -9.78
C LEU A 189 -3.16 3.95 -10.23
N THR A 190 -3.63 5.12 -9.78
CA THR A 190 -4.82 5.77 -10.33
C THR A 190 -4.59 6.18 -11.79
N ARG A 191 -5.68 6.39 -12.54
CA ARG A 191 -5.62 6.80 -13.96
C ARG A 191 -4.89 8.13 -14.10
N ARG A 192 -5.15 9.06 -13.17
CA ARG A 192 -4.45 10.36 -13.11
C ARG A 192 -2.94 10.20 -12.90
N GLN A 193 -2.52 9.31 -12.00
CA GLN A 193 -1.10 9.03 -11.75
C GLN A 193 -0.44 8.37 -12.97
N ALA A 194 -1.11 7.41 -13.62
CA ALA A 194 -0.60 6.77 -14.83
C ALA A 194 -0.35 7.80 -15.94
N VAL A 195 -1.34 8.65 -16.24
CA VAL A 195 -1.22 9.75 -17.22
C VAL A 195 -0.05 10.67 -16.88
N ARG A 196 0.13 11.01 -15.60
CA ARG A 196 1.22 11.87 -15.14
C ARG A 196 2.58 11.23 -15.38
N ILE A 197 2.78 9.97 -14.98
CA ILE A 197 4.05 9.26 -15.16
C ILE A 197 4.42 9.15 -16.64
N ILE A 198 3.46 8.83 -17.51
CA ILE A 198 3.69 8.74 -18.96
C ILE A 198 4.06 10.12 -19.52
N THR A 199 3.37 11.18 -19.06
CA THR A 199 3.68 12.55 -19.49
C THR A 199 5.07 12.97 -19.05
N ASP A 200 5.45 12.64 -17.81
CA ASP A 200 6.75 12.99 -17.24
C ASP A 200 7.89 12.25 -17.93
N ALA A 201 7.70 10.98 -18.33
CA ALA A 201 8.68 10.21 -19.10
C ALA A 201 8.98 10.88 -20.46
N VAL A 202 7.94 11.19 -21.23
CA VAL A 202 8.07 11.79 -22.58
C VAL A 202 8.55 13.24 -22.53
N SER A 203 8.37 13.94 -21.40
CA SER A 203 8.64 15.38 -21.31
C SER A 203 10.12 15.74 -21.46
N ALA A 204 11.05 14.82 -21.18
CA ALA A 204 12.48 15.12 -21.15
C ALA A 204 13.11 15.13 -22.55
N ASP A 205 12.79 14.13 -23.37
CA ASP A 205 13.47 13.86 -24.64
C ASP A 205 12.51 13.70 -25.83
N GLN A 206 11.18 13.78 -25.60
CA GLN A 206 10.14 13.55 -26.61
C GLN A 206 10.22 12.15 -27.24
N SER A 207 10.77 11.18 -26.52
CA SER A 207 10.80 9.78 -26.90
C SER A 207 9.95 8.94 -25.94
N PHE A 208 9.49 7.78 -26.41
CA PHE A 208 8.90 6.76 -25.56
C PHE A 208 9.46 5.40 -25.98
N THR A 209 10.48 4.96 -25.26
CA THR A 209 11.31 3.79 -25.60
C THR A 209 11.45 2.83 -24.41
N ASP A 210 12.13 1.70 -24.61
CA ASP A 210 12.38 0.73 -23.53
C ASP A 210 13.31 1.31 -22.43
N ASP A 211 14.07 2.37 -22.70
CA ASP A 211 14.95 3.03 -21.73
C ASP A 211 14.16 3.81 -20.65
N ASP A 212 12.92 4.21 -20.96
CA ASP A 212 12.03 4.94 -20.05
C ASP A 212 11.49 4.08 -18.90
N ILE A 213 11.64 2.75 -18.98
CA ILE A 213 11.14 1.82 -17.96
C ILE A 213 11.72 2.18 -16.59
N ASN A 214 13.01 2.53 -16.52
CA ASN A 214 13.66 2.90 -15.25
C ASN A 214 13.10 4.22 -14.68
N VAL A 215 12.80 5.19 -15.56
CA VAL A 215 12.20 6.48 -15.18
C VAL A 215 10.78 6.26 -14.64
N ILE A 216 10.00 5.40 -15.30
CA ILE A 216 8.64 5.05 -14.89
C ILE A 216 8.65 4.36 -13.51
N ILE A 217 9.56 3.42 -13.28
CA ILE A 217 9.72 2.76 -11.98
C ILE A 217 10.09 3.79 -10.91
N ALA A 218 11.05 4.67 -11.18
CA ALA A 218 11.46 5.72 -10.24
C ALA A 218 10.31 6.68 -9.89
N ASN A 219 9.51 7.09 -10.89
CA ASN A 219 8.37 7.97 -10.68
C ASN A 219 7.22 7.26 -9.95
N LYS A 220 6.97 5.97 -10.25
CA LYS A 220 6.00 5.15 -9.50
C LYS A 220 6.33 5.14 -8.02
N ARG A 221 7.60 4.91 -7.68
CA ARG A 221 8.08 4.88 -6.28
C ARG A 221 7.74 6.18 -5.55
N ARG A 222 8.03 7.33 -6.17
CA ARG A 222 7.72 8.65 -5.61
C ARG A 222 6.21 8.87 -5.41
N MET A 223 5.39 8.43 -6.36
CA MET A 223 3.93 8.59 -6.28
C MET A 223 3.31 7.75 -5.15
N ILE A 224 3.78 6.52 -4.96
CA ILE A 224 3.30 5.64 -3.89
C ILE A 224 3.66 6.23 -2.52
N GLN A 225 4.88 6.74 -2.35
CA GLN A 225 5.33 7.39 -1.12
C GLN A 225 4.47 8.62 -0.73
N GLN A 226 3.97 9.37 -1.72
CA GLN A 226 3.09 10.53 -1.47
C GLN A 226 1.69 10.14 -0.95
N GLY A 227 1.27 8.88 -1.15
CA GLY A 227 0.00 8.34 -0.63
C GLY A 227 -0.01 8.04 0.87
N GLY A 228 1.12 8.22 1.56
CA GLY A 228 1.22 8.32 3.01
C GLY A 228 1.33 7.00 3.80
N LEU A 229 0.70 5.91 3.34
CA LEU A 229 0.71 4.63 4.08
C LEU A 229 1.64 3.55 3.51
N LEU A 230 1.98 3.63 2.23
CA LEU A 230 2.81 2.66 1.54
C LEU A 230 4.13 3.29 1.10
N GLU A 231 5.22 2.57 1.30
CA GLU A 231 6.55 2.94 0.84
C GLU A 231 7.15 1.84 -0.01
N TYR A 232 7.68 2.17 -1.18
CA TYR A 232 8.42 1.22 -1.99
C TYR A 232 9.85 1.09 -1.45
N ILE A 233 10.23 -0.10 -1.01
CA ILE A 233 11.56 -0.35 -0.44
C ILE A 233 12.51 -0.86 -1.51
N GLN A 234 13.72 -0.30 -1.51
CA GLN A 234 14.82 -0.83 -2.31
C GLN A 234 15.39 -2.08 -1.64
N THR A 235 15.47 -3.15 -2.42
CA THR A 235 16.01 -4.43 -2.00
C THR A 235 17.41 -4.61 -2.59
N PRO A 236 18.32 -5.29 -1.88
CA PRO A 236 19.60 -5.71 -2.45
C PRO A 236 19.43 -6.50 -3.74
N LEU A 237 20.46 -6.51 -4.59
CA LEU A 237 20.45 -7.27 -5.83
C LEU A 237 20.69 -8.77 -5.57
N ASP A 238 21.45 -9.09 -4.52
CA ASP A 238 21.83 -10.47 -4.20
C ASP A 238 21.61 -10.81 -2.72
N LEU A 239 21.24 -12.07 -2.46
CA LEU A 239 21.04 -12.60 -1.10
C LEU A 239 22.33 -12.73 -0.29
N SER A 240 23.50 -12.72 -0.94
CA SER A 240 24.83 -12.72 -0.32
C SER A 240 25.14 -11.42 0.41
N GLU A 241 24.43 -10.33 0.12
CA GLU A 241 24.52 -9.08 0.88
C GLU A 241 23.85 -9.17 2.26
N ILE A 242 23.22 -10.31 2.59
CA ILE A 242 22.52 -10.55 3.86
C ILE A 242 23.18 -11.75 4.55
N GLY A 243 23.87 -11.49 5.67
CA GLY A 243 24.52 -12.52 6.49
C GLY A 243 23.51 -13.40 7.23
N GLY A 244 23.86 -14.67 7.43
CA GLY A 244 23.00 -15.66 8.11
C GLY A 244 21.69 -15.97 7.38
N MET A 245 20.65 -16.25 8.15
CA MET A 245 19.29 -16.65 7.79
C MET A 245 19.23 -17.96 6.98
N GLY A 246 20.05 -18.95 7.35
CA GLY A 246 20.21 -20.21 6.61
C GLY A 246 18.90 -20.97 6.38
N ARG A 247 18.12 -21.19 7.44
CA ARG A 247 16.80 -21.85 7.34
C ARG A 247 15.79 -21.04 6.53
N LEU A 248 15.78 -19.72 6.69
CA LEU A 248 14.89 -18.85 5.88
C LEU A 248 15.26 -18.93 4.39
N LYS A 249 16.54 -18.81 4.05
CA LYS A 249 17.03 -18.91 2.65
C LYS A 249 16.65 -20.27 2.04
N LYS A 250 16.78 -21.35 2.80
CA LYS A 250 16.33 -22.69 2.38
C LYS A 250 14.82 -22.72 2.15
N TRP A 251 14.04 -22.23 3.11
CA TRP A 251 12.57 -22.17 3.02
C TRP A 251 12.10 -21.39 1.79
N LEU A 252 12.80 -20.30 1.43
CA LEU A 252 12.53 -19.50 0.25
C LEU A 252 12.85 -20.23 -1.05
N THR A 253 13.97 -20.95 -1.07
CA THR A 253 14.40 -21.74 -2.22
C THR A 253 13.40 -22.85 -2.53
N ASP A 254 12.94 -23.56 -1.50
CA ASP A 254 11.94 -24.64 -1.62
C ASP A 254 10.58 -24.14 -2.15
N ARG A 255 10.30 -22.83 -2.04
CA ARG A 255 9.00 -22.23 -2.36
C ARG A 255 9.02 -21.24 -3.52
N ARG A 256 10.14 -21.14 -4.24
CA ARG A 256 10.31 -20.16 -5.32
C ARG A 256 9.25 -20.29 -6.42
N ASP A 257 8.90 -21.53 -6.78
CA ASP A 257 8.00 -21.82 -7.90
C ASP A 257 6.55 -22.07 -7.47
N VAL A 258 6.20 -21.77 -6.21
CA VAL A 258 4.88 -22.04 -5.65
C VAL A 258 3.78 -21.16 -6.27
N PHE A 259 4.15 -20.04 -6.89
CA PHE A 259 3.23 -19.16 -7.60
C PHE A 259 3.01 -19.56 -9.08
N SER A 260 3.63 -20.66 -9.54
CA SER A 260 3.50 -21.16 -10.91
C SER A 260 2.13 -21.80 -11.17
N ALA A 261 1.73 -21.87 -12.46
CA ALA A 261 0.50 -22.54 -12.85
C ALA A 261 0.57 -24.05 -12.58
N GLU A 262 1.77 -24.62 -12.70
CA GLU A 262 2.11 -26.00 -12.42
C GLU A 262 1.93 -26.33 -10.94
N ALA A 263 2.43 -25.47 -10.04
CA ALA A 263 2.24 -25.62 -8.59
C ALA A 263 0.75 -25.60 -8.22
N LYS A 264 -0.02 -24.71 -8.84
CA LYS A 264 -1.47 -24.66 -8.65
C LYS A 264 -2.16 -25.92 -9.16
N ALA A 265 -1.74 -26.47 -10.31
CA ALA A 265 -2.27 -27.72 -10.85
C ALA A 265 -1.92 -28.94 -9.98
N PHE A 266 -0.78 -28.90 -9.29
CA PHE A 266 -0.37 -29.90 -8.30
C PHE A 266 -1.17 -29.79 -6.98
N GLY A 267 -1.97 -28.74 -6.80
CA GLY A 267 -2.75 -28.50 -5.58
C GLY A 267 -2.00 -27.73 -4.50
N ILE A 268 -0.87 -27.10 -4.82
CA ILE A 268 -0.15 -26.23 -3.89
C ILE A 268 -0.95 -24.94 -3.72
N VAL A 269 -1.28 -24.61 -2.47
CA VAL A 269 -1.83 -23.31 -2.10
C VAL A 269 -0.64 -22.37 -1.84
N PRO A 270 -0.57 -21.21 -2.53
CA PRO A 270 0.49 -20.26 -2.28
C PRO A 270 0.51 -19.78 -0.82
N PRO A 271 1.69 -19.63 -0.21
CA PRO A 271 1.78 -19.12 1.15
C PRO A 271 1.29 -17.67 1.16
N LYS A 272 0.57 -17.32 2.21
CA LYS A 272 -0.01 -15.99 2.44
C LYS A 272 0.95 -15.06 3.19
N GLY A 273 1.80 -15.60 4.05
CA GLY A 273 2.77 -14.77 4.74
C GLY A 273 3.55 -15.44 5.86
N VAL A 274 4.52 -14.70 6.38
CA VAL A 274 5.36 -15.09 7.51
C VAL A 274 5.42 -13.98 8.56
N LEU A 275 5.51 -14.39 9.82
CA LEU A 275 5.76 -13.49 10.93
C LEU A 275 7.22 -13.66 11.39
N MET A 276 7.98 -12.57 11.38
CA MET A 276 9.34 -12.49 11.89
C MET A 276 9.30 -11.95 13.31
N LEU A 277 9.42 -12.85 14.29
CA LEU A 277 9.59 -12.50 15.70
C LEU A 277 11.06 -12.49 16.04
N GLY A 278 11.49 -11.60 16.93
CA GLY A 278 12.90 -11.62 17.31
C GLY A 278 13.37 -10.39 18.05
N VAL A 279 14.61 -10.43 18.50
CA VAL A 279 15.24 -9.33 19.23
C VAL A 279 15.35 -8.09 18.34
N GLN A 280 15.19 -6.91 18.93
CA GLN A 280 15.36 -5.65 18.21
C GLN A 280 16.77 -5.57 17.60
N GLY A 281 16.87 -5.10 16.35
CA GLY A 281 18.16 -5.00 15.66
C GLY A 281 18.72 -6.32 15.08
N ALA A 282 18.08 -7.47 15.34
CA ALA A 282 18.56 -8.77 14.87
C ALA A 282 18.36 -9.05 13.35
N GLY A 283 17.88 -8.06 12.59
CA GLY A 283 17.78 -8.19 11.13
C GLY A 283 16.41 -8.64 10.58
N LYS A 284 15.32 -8.57 11.36
CA LYS A 284 13.95 -8.86 10.88
C LYS A 284 13.57 -8.11 9.60
N SER A 285 13.89 -6.82 9.53
CA SER A 285 13.67 -5.98 8.34
C SER A 285 14.55 -6.41 7.16
N LEU A 286 15.74 -6.97 7.43
CA LEU A 286 16.60 -7.55 6.39
C LEU A 286 15.98 -8.84 5.84
N CYS A 287 15.30 -9.63 6.66
CA CYS A 287 14.59 -10.81 6.20
C CYS A 287 13.51 -10.45 5.17
N ALA A 288 12.72 -9.38 5.39
CA ALA A 288 11.74 -8.92 4.41
C ALA A 288 12.40 -8.56 3.06
N LYS A 289 13.55 -7.89 3.12
CA LYS A 289 14.36 -7.58 1.92
C LYS A 289 14.90 -8.85 1.26
N ALA A 290 15.36 -9.83 2.03
CA ALA A 290 15.83 -11.11 1.53
C ALA A 290 14.74 -11.86 0.76
N ILE A 291 13.53 -11.92 1.32
CA ILE A 291 12.39 -12.58 0.68
C ILE A 291 12.10 -11.92 -0.67
N ALA A 292 12.09 -10.59 -0.73
CA ALA A 292 11.86 -9.85 -1.96
C ALA A 292 12.96 -10.02 -3.00
N THR A 293 14.23 -9.99 -2.60
CA THR A 293 15.36 -10.30 -3.49
C THR A 293 15.30 -11.73 -4.01
N GLY A 294 15.05 -12.71 -3.13
CA GLY A 294 15.03 -14.14 -3.46
C GLY A 294 13.92 -14.53 -4.43
N TRP A 295 12.75 -13.89 -4.32
CA TRP A 295 11.62 -14.13 -5.23
C TRP A 295 11.51 -13.11 -6.37
N GLN A 296 12.42 -12.14 -6.42
CA GLN A 296 12.45 -11.06 -7.43
C GLN A 296 11.11 -10.31 -7.52
N GLN A 297 10.47 -10.09 -6.37
CA GLN A 297 9.18 -9.39 -6.28
C GLN A 297 9.37 -7.98 -5.71
N PRO A 298 8.51 -7.02 -6.08
CA PRO A 298 8.51 -5.70 -5.44
C PRO A 298 8.27 -5.80 -3.93
N LEU A 299 8.91 -4.93 -3.15
CA LEU A 299 8.73 -4.83 -1.70
C LEU A 299 8.03 -3.52 -1.34
N LEU A 300 6.82 -3.62 -0.79
CA LEU A 300 6.08 -2.51 -0.22
C LEU A 300 6.14 -2.58 1.30
N ARG A 301 6.50 -1.48 1.96
CA ARG A 301 6.40 -1.34 3.41
C ARG A 301 5.13 -0.60 3.76
N LEU A 302 4.34 -1.17 4.66
CA LEU A 302 3.24 -0.51 5.35
C LEU A 302 3.72 -0.21 6.76
N ASP A 303 3.65 1.06 7.15
CA ASP A 303 4.01 1.50 8.49
C ASP A 303 2.75 1.66 9.35
N PRO A 304 2.46 0.74 10.28
CA PRO A 304 1.24 0.79 11.08
C PRO A 304 1.17 2.02 11.99
N SER A 305 2.29 2.67 12.30
CA SER A 305 2.30 3.89 13.13
C SER A 305 1.62 5.07 12.44
N THR A 306 1.69 5.13 11.11
CA THR A 306 1.06 6.18 10.29
C THR A 306 -0.47 6.12 10.32
N LEU A 307 -1.04 4.96 10.69
CA LEU A 307 -2.48 4.78 10.85
C LEU A 307 -3.07 5.62 11.99
N TYR A 308 -2.24 6.08 12.93
CA TYR A 308 -2.67 6.88 14.09
C TYR A 308 -2.58 8.39 13.87
N ALA A 309 -1.80 8.84 12.89
CA ALA A 309 -1.50 10.26 12.68
C ALA A 309 -2.59 11.04 11.93
N SER A 310 -3.59 10.34 11.36
CA SER A 310 -4.63 10.96 10.54
C SER A 310 -5.93 11.13 11.33
N PHE A 311 -6.58 12.29 11.17
CA PHE A 311 -7.85 12.68 11.79
C PHE A 311 -8.89 11.53 11.84
N ILE A 312 -9.70 11.52 12.90
CA ILE A 312 -10.76 10.54 13.19
C ILE A 312 -11.61 10.31 11.92
N GLY A 313 -11.43 9.16 11.26
CA GLY A 313 -12.19 8.73 10.07
C GLY A 313 -11.38 8.56 8.77
N GLU A 314 -10.32 9.35 8.54
CA GLU A 314 -9.52 9.26 7.29
C GLU A 314 -8.61 8.02 7.27
N SER A 315 -8.13 7.60 8.44
CA SER A 315 -7.16 6.50 8.57
C SER A 315 -7.68 5.12 8.17
N GLU A 316 -8.96 4.78 8.39
CA GLU A 316 -9.52 3.50 7.96
C GLU A 316 -9.62 3.41 6.44
N ARG A 317 -10.13 4.47 5.81
CA ARG A 317 -10.22 4.56 4.34
C ARG A 317 -8.82 4.46 3.73
N ASN A 318 -7.84 5.15 4.32
CA ASN A 318 -6.46 5.11 3.85
C ASN A 318 -5.92 3.67 3.94
N LEU A 319 -6.11 2.96 5.06
CA LEU A 319 -5.66 1.57 5.19
C LEU A 319 -6.33 0.66 4.17
N ARG A 320 -7.64 0.78 3.97
CA ARG A 320 -8.36 0.01 2.95
C ARG A 320 -7.80 0.27 1.55
N GLU A 321 -7.56 1.53 1.23
CA GLU A 321 -7.00 1.91 -0.07
C GLU A 321 -5.57 1.41 -0.24
N ALA A 322 -4.74 1.44 0.81
CA ALA A 322 -3.39 0.88 0.79
C ALA A 322 -3.39 -0.64 0.57
N LEU A 323 -4.27 -1.39 1.24
CA LEU A 323 -4.41 -2.83 1.03
C LEU A 323 -4.89 -3.14 -0.40
N ARG A 324 -5.86 -2.38 -0.91
CA ARG A 324 -6.35 -2.51 -2.29
C ARG A 324 -5.28 -2.16 -3.32
N GLN A 325 -4.51 -1.10 -3.10
CA GLN A 325 -3.36 -0.73 -3.93
C GLN A 325 -2.34 -1.88 -3.97
N THR A 326 -2.06 -2.48 -2.83
CA THR A 326 -1.16 -3.65 -2.73
C THR A 326 -1.67 -4.82 -3.56
N GLU A 327 -2.96 -5.17 -3.47
CA GLU A 327 -3.55 -6.25 -4.29
C GLU A 327 -3.46 -5.97 -5.79
N MET A 328 -3.63 -4.72 -6.20
CA MET A 328 -3.52 -4.34 -7.61
C MET A 328 -2.07 -4.36 -8.11
N MET A 329 -1.10 -4.16 -7.22
CA MET A 329 0.32 -4.29 -7.52
C MET A 329 0.81 -5.73 -7.57
N ALA A 330 -0.05 -6.70 -7.25
CA ALA A 330 0.35 -8.10 -7.21
C ALA A 330 0.85 -8.61 -8.59
N PRO A 331 1.87 -9.49 -8.61
CA PRO A 331 2.53 -10.12 -7.46
C PRO A 331 3.48 -9.18 -6.70
N VAL A 332 3.36 -9.14 -5.36
CA VAL A 332 4.10 -8.21 -4.51
C VAL A 332 4.31 -8.76 -3.10
N ILE A 333 5.35 -8.31 -2.41
CA ILE A 333 5.56 -8.57 -0.99
C ILE A 333 5.17 -7.33 -0.19
N LEU A 334 4.26 -7.52 0.76
CA LEU A 334 3.84 -6.49 1.72
C LEU A 334 4.55 -6.72 3.05
N TRP A 335 5.50 -5.85 3.38
CA TRP A 335 6.15 -5.82 4.67
C TRP A 335 5.39 -4.89 5.64
N ILE A 336 4.84 -5.47 6.70
CA ILE A 336 4.21 -4.73 7.80
C ILE A 336 5.23 -4.67 8.93
N ASP A 337 5.82 -3.50 9.15
CA ASP A 337 6.89 -3.34 10.15
C ASP A 337 6.32 -3.07 11.53
N GLU A 338 6.88 -3.74 12.55
CA GLU A 338 6.52 -3.57 13.96
C GLU A 338 5.01 -3.62 14.19
N ILE A 339 4.37 -4.69 13.70
CA ILE A 339 2.93 -4.86 13.71
C ILE A 339 2.34 -4.75 15.13
N GLU A 340 3.13 -5.06 16.16
CA GLU A 340 2.79 -4.90 17.58
C GLU A 340 2.52 -3.45 17.99
N LYS A 341 3.19 -2.46 17.39
CA LYS A 341 2.95 -1.04 17.68
C LYS A 341 1.54 -0.63 17.31
N ALA A 342 1.01 -1.29 16.30
CA ALA A 342 -0.36 -1.13 15.89
C ALA A 342 -1.33 -1.63 16.97
N PHE A 343 -1.04 -2.74 17.64
CA PHE A 343 -1.93 -3.32 18.67
C PHE A 343 -1.75 -2.71 20.06
N ALA A 344 -0.53 -2.36 20.46
CA ALA A 344 -0.26 -1.75 21.77
C ALA A 344 -1.02 -0.42 21.95
N SER A 345 -1.15 0.36 20.88
CA SER A 345 -1.93 1.59 20.85
C SER A 345 -3.44 1.33 20.90
N ALA A 346 -3.94 0.24 20.34
CA ALA A 346 -5.35 -0.18 20.44
C ALA A 346 -5.74 -0.65 21.85
N ALA A 347 -4.80 -1.20 22.62
CA ALA A 347 -5.02 -1.65 23.99
C ALA A 347 -5.08 -0.49 25.01
N SER A 348 -4.60 0.70 24.66
CA SER A 348 -4.67 1.87 25.53
C SER A 348 -6.11 2.38 25.68
N HIS A 349 -6.67 2.34 26.91
CA HIS A 349 -8.07 2.63 27.27
C HIS A 349 -8.51 4.11 27.10
N SER A 350 -7.99 4.83 26.12
CA SER A 350 -8.49 6.16 25.77
C SER A 350 -9.77 6.05 24.91
N ALA A 351 -10.55 7.13 24.84
CA ALA A 351 -11.86 7.19 24.17
C ALA A 351 -11.88 6.74 22.68
N ASP A 352 -10.70 6.54 22.07
CA ASP A 352 -10.49 6.08 20.69
C ASP A 352 -10.36 4.54 20.54
N GLY A 353 -10.38 3.77 21.64
CA GLY A 353 -10.10 2.32 21.63
C GLY A 353 -10.96 1.48 20.68
N GLY A 354 -12.22 1.88 20.46
CA GLY A 354 -13.13 1.18 19.54
C GLY A 354 -12.82 1.36 18.05
N LEU A 355 -12.23 2.50 17.66
CA LEU A 355 -11.88 2.80 16.26
C LEU A 355 -10.58 2.10 15.84
N SER A 356 -9.60 2.07 16.75
CA SER A 356 -8.36 1.32 16.57
C SER A 356 -8.65 -0.17 16.38
N GLN A 357 -9.46 -0.76 17.24
CA GLN A 357 -9.81 -2.19 17.16
C GLN A 357 -10.48 -2.58 15.83
N ARG A 358 -11.39 -1.75 15.28
CA ARG A 358 -12.04 -2.01 13.98
C ARG A 358 -11.06 -2.03 12.82
N ARG A 359 -10.10 -1.09 12.78
CA ARG A 359 -9.05 -1.04 11.75
C ARG A 359 -8.19 -2.30 11.78
N PHE A 360 -7.91 -2.83 12.97
CA PHE A 360 -7.20 -4.11 13.11
C PHE A 360 -8.03 -5.29 12.65
N CYS A 361 -9.32 -5.35 13.00
CA CYS A 361 -10.19 -6.39 12.47
C CYS A 361 -10.16 -6.40 10.93
N MET A 362 -10.20 -5.22 10.29
CA MET A 362 -10.08 -5.13 8.82
C MET A 362 -8.75 -5.69 8.30
N LEU A 363 -7.61 -5.33 8.91
CA LEU A 363 -6.31 -5.88 8.52
C LEU A 363 -6.26 -7.41 8.69
N LEU A 364 -6.76 -7.92 9.83
CA LEU A 364 -6.80 -9.36 10.11
C LEU A 364 -7.70 -10.13 9.14
N THR A 365 -8.87 -9.58 8.83
CA THR A 365 -9.79 -10.13 7.83
C THR A 365 -9.10 -10.15 6.46
N TRP A 366 -8.45 -9.05 6.06
CA TRP A 366 -7.74 -8.97 4.79
C TRP A 366 -6.61 -10.02 4.69
N LEU A 367 -5.78 -10.18 5.72
CA LEU A 367 -4.72 -11.21 5.77
C LEU A 367 -5.25 -12.63 5.54
N GLN A 368 -6.52 -12.88 5.91
CA GLN A 368 -7.16 -14.18 5.76
C GLN A 368 -7.87 -14.35 4.42
N GLU A 369 -8.51 -13.29 3.90
CA GLU A 369 -9.45 -13.38 2.79
C GLU A 369 -8.87 -13.02 1.42
N HIS A 370 -7.76 -12.28 1.37
CA HIS A 370 -7.20 -11.82 0.09
C HIS A 370 -6.86 -13.00 -0.84
N GLN A 371 -7.19 -12.82 -2.12
CA GLN A 371 -6.98 -13.81 -3.19
C GLN A 371 -5.86 -13.39 -4.16
N ALA A 372 -5.46 -12.11 -4.12
CA ALA A 372 -4.36 -11.60 -4.92
C ALA A 372 -3.04 -12.26 -4.48
N PRO A 373 -2.06 -12.46 -5.40
CA PRO A 373 -0.75 -13.02 -5.06
C PRO A 373 0.11 -12.01 -4.28
N VAL A 374 -0.32 -11.69 -3.06
CA VAL A 374 0.36 -10.81 -2.12
C VAL A 374 0.90 -11.67 -1.00
N PHE A 375 2.22 -11.63 -0.81
CA PHE A 375 2.87 -12.32 0.31
C PHE A 375 3.19 -11.33 1.43
N VAL A 376 2.71 -11.61 2.63
CA VAL A 376 2.85 -10.70 3.77
C VAL A 376 4.04 -11.09 4.63
N VAL A 377 4.92 -10.13 4.92
CA VAL A 377 5.99 -10.27 5.91
C VAL A 377 5.68 -9.33 7.06
N ALA A 378 5.26 -9.85 8.20
CA ALA A 378 5.08 -9.03 9.39
C ALA A 378 6.33 -9.14 10.27
N THR A 379 6.78 -8.04 10.88
CA THR A 379 7.84 -8.07 11.90
C THR A 379 7.24 -7.72 13.26
N ALA A 380 7.76 -8.36 14.31
CA ALA A 380 7.45 -7.96 15.68
C ALA A 380 8.61 -8.18 16.64
N ASN A 381 8.74 -7.27 17.61
CA ASN A 381 9.71 -7.34 18.70
C ASN A 381 9.07 -7.79 20.02
N ASP A 382 7.77 -7.52 20.20
CA ASP A 382 7.03 -7.83 21.42
C ASP A 382 5.83 -8.73 21.09
N ILE A 383 5.88 -9.96 21.60
CA ILE A 383 4.85 -10.96 21.38
C ILE A 383 3.64 -10.75 22.29
N GLU A 384 3.82 -10.13 23.47
CA GLU A 384 2.74 -9.93 24.44
C GLU A 384 1.75 -8.86 23.96
N ALA A 385 2.25 -7.91 23.16
CA ALA A 385 1.44 -6.89 22.50
C ALA A 385 0.62 -7.43 21.32
N LEU A 386 0.89 -8.65 20.84
CA LEU A 386 0.17 -9.23 19.72
C LEU A 386 -1.09 -9.98 20.17
N PRO A 387 -2.24 -9.77 19.51
CA PRO A 387 -3.43 -10.56 19.76
C PRO A 387 -3.19 -12.05 19.44
N PRO A 388 -3.61 -13.00 20.30
CA PRO A 388 -3.49 -14.43 20.04
C PRO A 388 -4.10 -14.86 18.71
N GLU A 389 -5.10 -14.13 18.22
CA GLU A 389 -5.73 -14.38 16.94
C GLU A 389 -4.73 -14.32 15.78
N LEU A 390 -3.71 -13.45 15.80
CA LEU A 390 -2.67 -13.38 14.75
C LEU A 390 -1.82 -14.65 14.66
N LEU A 391 -1.65 -15.34 15.79
CA LEU A 391 -0.79 -16.51 15.92
C LEU A 391 -1.54 -17.81 15.56
N ARG A 392 -2.83 -17.72 15.22
CA ARG A 392 -3.62 -18.88 14.77
C ARG A 392 -3.13 -19.33 13.40
N LYS A 393 -3.00 -20.66 13.25
CA LYS A 393 -2.67 -21.30 11.98
C LYS A 393 -3.69 -20.88 10.90
N GLY A 394 -3.18 -20.47 9.73
CA GLY A 394 -3.98 -20.01 8.59
C GLY A 394 -3.88 -18.51 8.28
N ARG A 395 -3.22 -17.70 9.13
CA ARG A 395 -2.93 -16.27 8.86
C ARG A 395 -1.50 -16.04 8.43
N PHE A 396 -0.57 -16.64 9.16
CA PHE A 396 0.81 -16.82 8.72
C PHE A 396 1.05 -18.31 8.54
N ASP A 397 1.76 -18.65 7.47
CA ASP A 397 2.16 -20.03 7.16
C ASP A 397 3.28 -20.49 8.08
N GLU A 398 4.17 -19.57 8.44
CA GLU A 398 5.33 -19.83 9.29
C GLU A 398 5.62 -18.64 10.21
N ILE A 399 6.10 -18.96 11.42
CA ILE A 399 6.60 -17.95 12.36
C ILE A 399 8.09 -18.19 12.54
N PHE A 400 8.90 -17.28 12.04
CA PHE A 400 10.35 -17.33 12.19
C PHE A 400 10.79 -16.57 13.44
N PHE A 401 11.71 -17.18 14.19
CA PHE A 401 12.40 -16.53 15.29
C PHE A 401 13.80 -16.10 14.85
N VAL A 402 14.03 -14.79 14.88
CA VAL A 402 15.28 -14.12 14.54
C VAL A 402 16.00 -13.78 15.84
N ASP A 403 16.98 -14.59 16.19
CA ASP A 403 17.81 -14.40 17.37
C ASP A 403 19.06 -13.55 17.06
N LEU A 404 19.83 -13.25 18.08
CA LEU A 404 21.16 -12.65 17.93
C LEU A 404 22.08 -13.54 17.09
N PRO A 405 22.92 -12.94 16.23
CA PRO A 405 23.79 -13.68 15.33
C PRO A 405 24.79 -14.55 16.09
N THR A 406 25.03 -15.76 15.57
CA THR A 406 26.11 -16.65 16.03
C THR A 406 27.48 -16.08 15.68
N THR A 407 28.55 -16.63 16.24
CA THR A 407 29.92 -16.17 15.97
C THR A 407 30.24 -16.14 14.47
N ASP A 408 29.87 -17.19 13.73
CA ASP A 408 30.10 -17.23 12.28
C ASP A 408 29.27 -16.19 11.52
N VAL A 409 28.00 -16.00 11.91
CA VAL A 409 27.15 -14.96 11.32
C VAL A 409 27.69 -13.56 11.62
N ARG A 410 28.27 -13.32 12.81
CA ARG A 410 28.91 -12.04 13.14
C ARG A 410 30.10 -11.75 12.23
N LYS A 411 30.93 -12.76 11.88
CA LYS A 411 32.02 -12.60 10.91
C LYS A 411 31.48 -12.16 9.55
N GLU A 412 30.41 -12.81 9.07
CA GLU A 412 29.75 -12.43 7.81
C GLU A 412 29.23 -10.99 7.85
N ILE A 413 28.61 -10.58 8.96
CA ILE A 413 28.10 -9.22 9.15
C ILE A 413 29.25 -8.19 9.11
N PHE A 414 30.38 -8.45 9.77
CA PHE A 414 31.57 -7.58 9.67
C PHE A 414 32.07 -7.47 8.22
N VAL A 415 32.18 -8.60 7.50
CA VAL A 415 32.60 -8.64 6.09
C VAL A 415 31.70 -7.75 5.23
N ILE A 416 30.38 -7.87 5.38
CA ILE A 416 29.39 -7.07 4.63
C ILE A 416 29.58 -5.58 4.93
N HIS A 417 29.67 -5.20 6.20
CA HIS A 417 29.76 -3.81 6.60
C HIS A 417 31.11 -3.16 6.25
N LEU A 418 32.21 -3.91 6.25
CA LEU A 418 33.53 -3.45 5.80
C LEU A 418 33.54 -3.23 4.28
N LYS A 419 33.06 -4.21 3.50
CA LYS A 419 32.97 -4.08 2.02
C LYS A 419 32.11 -2.89 1.60
N LYS A 420 30.93 -2.71 2.24
CA LYS A 420 30.03 -1.58 2.01
C LYS A 420 30.71 -0.22 2.22
N ARG A 421 31.78 -0.17 3.02
CA ARG A 421 32.55 1.03 3.37
C ARG A 421 33.91 1.10 2.65
N GLY A 422 34.09 0.27 1.61
CA GLY A 422 35.31 0.25 0.79
C GLY A 422 36.56 -0.23 1.55
N ARG A 423 36.38 -1.10 2.55
CA ARG A 423 37.47 -1.73 3.30
C ARG A 423 37.58 -3.19 2.90
N ASP A 424 38.81 -3.68 2.74
CA ASP A 424 39.05 -5.10 2.47
C ASP A 424 38.94 -5.87 3.80
N PRO A 425 37.99 -6.81 3.94
CA PRO A 425 37.87 -7.62 5.15
C PRO A 425 39.12 -8.44 5.47
N ALA A 426 39.97 -8.74 4.47
CA ALA A 426 41.23 -9.47 4.69
C ALA A 426 42.24 -8.68 5.54
N ASP A 427 42.07 -7.37 5.69
CA ASP A 427 42.91 -6.52 6.54
C ASP A 427 42.54 -6.60 8.03
N PHE A 428 41.47 -7.32 8.39
CA PHE A 428 40.90 -7.34 9.74
C PHE A 428 40.86 -8.76 10.30
N ASP A 429 41.06 -8.89 11.61
CA ASP A 429 40.89 -10.15 12.33
C ASP A 429 39.40 -10.33 12.65
N LEU A 430 38.69 -11.02 11.75
CA LEU A 430 37.26 -11.25 11.87
C LEU A 430 36.91 -12.19 13.03
N ASP A 431 37.81 -13.11 13.39
CA ASP A 431 37.61 -14.02 14.52
C ASP A 431 37.62 -13.23 15.83
N ALA A 432 38.62 -12.38 16.04
CA ALA A 432 38.71 -11.53 17.22
C ALA A 432 37.52 -10.54 17.32
N LEU A 433 37.10 -9.97 16.19
CA LEU A 433 35.93 -9.08 16.14
C LEU A 433 34.63 -9.81 16.45
N ALA A 434 34.47 -11.06 15.99
CA ALA A 434 33.29 -11.86 16.27
C ALA A 434 33.24 -12.31 17.73
N GLU A 435 34.37 -12.59 18.38
CA GLU A 435 34.44 -12.91 19.81
C GLU A 435 34.07 -11.71 20.69
N VAL A 436 34.70 -10.55 20.45
CA VAL A 436 34.46 -9.35 21.29
C VAL A 436 33.04 -8.79 21.14
N SER A 437 32.34 -9.13 20.05
CA SER A 437 30.96 -8.72 19.77
C SER A 437 29.92 -9.76 20.20
N GLU A 438 30.25 -10.67 21.13
CA GLU A 438 29.27 -11.60 21.68
C GLU A 438 28.03 -10.87 22.24
N GLY A 439 26.85 -11.33 21.84
CA GLY A 439 25.58 -10.72 22.25
C GLY A 439 25.18 -9.45 21.48
N PHE A 440 25.96 -9.01 20.50
CA PHE A 440 25.61 -7.88 19.63
C PHE A 440 24.65 -8.32 18.54
N SER A 441 23.68 -7.46 18.24
CA SER A 441 22.83 -7.54 17.05
C SER A 441 23.58 -7.05 15.80
N GLY A 442 23.06 -7.37 14.62
CA GLY A 442 23.63 -6.89 13.35
C GLY A 442 23.70 -5.36 13.27
N SER A 443 22.67 -4.67 13.79
CA SER A 443 22.69 -3.20 13.86
C SER A 443 23.78 -2.66 14.79
N GLU A 444 24.07 -3.32 15.91
CA GLU A 444 25.11 -2.87 16.84
C GLU A 444 26.51 -3.08 16.26
N ILE A 445 26.71 -4.18 15.52
CA ILE A 445 27.94 -4.40 14.75
C ILE A 445 28.12 -3.30 13.70
N GLU A 446 27.05 -2.95 12.97
CA GLU A 446 27.11 -1.84 12.01
C GLU A 446 27.52 -0.52 12.69
N GLN A 447 26.92 -0.19 13.83
CA GLN A 447 27.24 1.03 14.56
C GLN A 447 28.67 1.03 15.11
N ALA A 448 29.18 -0.11 15.58
CA ALA A 448 30.56 -0.22 16.02
C ALA A 448 31.57 0.09 14.89
N VAL A 449 31.31 -0.44 13.67
CA VAL A 449 32.13 -0.14 12.50
C VAL A 449 32.04 1.34 12.11
N ILE A 450 30.85 1.95 12.20
CA ILE A 450 30.67 3.39 11.93
C ILE A 450 31.42 4.24 12.97
N ALA A 451 31.29 3.93 14.25
CA ALA A 451 31.95 4.65 15.32
C ALA A 451 33.48 4.61 15.17
N ALA A 452 34.04 3.42 14.92
CA ALA A 452 35.47 3.25 14.70
C ALA A 452 35.97 4.02 13.46
N LEU A 453 35.14 4.14 12.41
CA LEU A 453 35.47 4.97 11.25
C LEU A 453 35.52 6.46 11.57
N HIS A 454 34.57 6.96 12.37
CA HIS A 454 34.57 8.37 12.79
C HIS A 454 35.81 8.70 13.62
N GLU A 455 36.19 7.83 14.54
CA GLU A 455 37.38 7.97 15.37
C GLU A 455 38.66 7.92 14.51
N ALA A 456 38.80 6.91 13.65
CA ALA A 456 39.95 6.80 12.74
C ALA A 456 40.08 8.04 11.83
N TYR A 457 38.95 8.58 11.33
CA TYR A 457 38.96 9.78 10.50
C TYR A 457 39.36 11.03 11.29
N ALA A 458 38.84 11.21 12.50
CA ALA A 458 39.18 12.33 13.38
C ALA A 458 40.68 12.37 13.71
N GLU A 459 41.28 11.19 13.89
CA GLU A 459 42.71 11.03 14.18
C GLU A 459 43.60 10.98 12.94
N LYS A 460 43.01 11.03 11.73
CA LYS A 460 43.70 10.85 10.44
C LYS A 460 44.49 9.54 10.37
N ALA A 461 43.96 8.50 10.99
CA ALA A 461 44.55 7.16 11.05
C ALA A 461 43.83 6.17 10.11
N ARG A 462 44.45 5.01 9.90
CA ARG A 462 43.79 3.88 9.22
C ARG A 462 42.86 3.17 10.21
N LEU A 463 41.75 2.65 9.71
CA LEU A 463 40.89 1.73 10.47
C LEU A 463 41.58 0.37 10.58
N ASP A 464 41.69 -0.16 11.79
CA ASP A 464 42.25 -1.49 12.10
C ASP A 464 41.31 -2.28 13.01
N THR A 465 41.66 -3.54 13.29
CA THR A 465 40.89 -4.44 14.16
C THR A 465 40.70 -3.86 15.56
N GLU A 466 41.76 -3.30 16.17
CA GLU A 466 41.72 -2.82 17.56
C GLU A 466 40.76 -1.65 17.74
N ARG A 467 40.68 -0.72 16.78
CA ARG A 467 39.72 0.39 16.83
C ARG A 467 38.28 -0.08 16.77
N ILE A 468 37.98 -1.07 15.92
CA ILE A 468 36.65 -1.66 15.86
C ILE A 468 36.35 -2.40 17.18
N ALA A 469 37.30 -3.18 17.70
CA ALA A 469 37.14 -3.88 18.98
C ALA A 469 36.94 -2.91 20.15
N ALA A 470 37.65 -1.78 20.16
CA ALA A 470 37.47 -0.72 21.16
C ALA A 470 36.06 -0.11 21.09
N ALA A 471 35.57 0.20 19.88
CA ALA A 471 34.22 0.71 19.68
C ALA A 471 33.15 -0.28 20.16
N VAL A 472 33.34 -1.59 19.95
CA VAL A 472 32.48 -2.65 20.49
C VAL A 472 32.49 -2.62 22.02
N ARG A 473 33.67 -2.58 22.66
CA ARG A 473 33.77 -2.59 24.14
C ARG A 473 33.16 -1.35 24.80
N CYS A 474 33.13 -0.20 24.12
CA CYS A 474 32.57 1.04 24.65
C CYS A 474 31.04 1.09 24.64
N SER A 475 30.35 0.21 23.90
CA SER A 475 28.89 0.18 23.84
C SER A 475 28.36 -1.12 24.46
N PRO A 476 27.62 -1.08 25.58
CA PRO A 476 27.02 -2.30 26.12
C PRO A 476 25.96 -2.84 25.14
N PRO A 477 25.87 -4.16 24.92
CA PRO A 477 24.90 -4.72 23.99
C PRO A 477 23.48 -4.61 24.53
N LEU A 478 22.52 -4.47 23.63
CA LEU A 478 21.08 -4.48 23.91
C LEU A 478 20.66 -5.76 24.64
N SER A 479 21.31 -6.87 24.33
CA SER A 479 21.08 -8.16 25.01
C SER A 479 21.44 -8.13 26.50
N ALA A 480 22.37 -7.28 26.93
CA ALA A 480 22.69 -7.07 28.34
C ALA A 480 21.70 -6.09 29.00
N THR A 481 21.32 -5.01 28.30
CA THR A 481 20.40 -4.00 28.86
C THR A 481 18.93 -4.46 28.92
N MET A 482 18.53 -5.37 28.04
CA MET A 482 17.16 -5.91 27.92
C MET A 482 17.13 -7.44 28.13
N ALA A 483 18.06 -7.97 28.92
CA ALA A 483 18.26 -9.41 29.09
C ALA A 483 16.98 -10.17 29.46
N GLU A 484 16.19 -9.65 30.40
CA GLU A 484 14.92 -10.27 30.84
C GLU A 484 13.94 -10.45 29.68
N LYS A 485 13.74 -9.40 28.86
CA LYS A 485 12.83 -9.44 27.71
C LYS A 485 13.33 -10.40 26.63
N VAL A 486 14.64 -10.44 26.39
CA VAL A 486 15.24 -11.35 25.41
C VAL A 486 15.09 -12.80 25.85
N ILE A 487 15.30 -13.10 27.13
CA ILE A 487 15.12 -14.45 27.70
C ILE A 487 13.66 -14.88 27.58
N ALA A 488 12.71 -14.03 28.02
CA ALA A 488 11.29 -14.32 27.93
C ALA A 488 10.83 -14.59 26.48
N LEU A 489 11.30 -13.78 25.52
CA LEU A 489 10.99 -13.96 24.10
C LEU A 489 11.56 -15.27 23.55
N ARG A 490 12.80 -15.63 23.91
CA ARG A 490 13.44 -16.90 23.53
C ARG A 490 12.70 -18.10 24.10
N GLU A 491 12.30 -18.04 25.37
CA GLU A 491 11.53 -19.10 26.02
C GLU A 491 10.15 -19.27 25.38
N TRP A 492 9.50 -18.16 25.03
CA TRP A 492 8.25 -18.19 24.29
C TRP A 492 8.43 -18.82 22.91
N ALA A 493 9.50 -18.48 22.18
CA ALA A 493 9.76 -18.98 20.83
C ALA A 493 10.08 -20.48 20.77
N LYS A 494 10.66 -21.06 21.84
CA LYS A 494 11.00 -22.49 21.92
C LYS A 494 9.77 -23.36 21.68
N GLY A 495 9.83 -24.17 20.62
CA GLY A 495 8.75 -25.09 20.22
C GLY A 495 7.54 -24.42 19.55
N ARG A 496 7.56 -23.09 19.37
CA ARG A 496 6.49 -22.33 18.70
C ARG A 496 6.92 -21.70 17.38
N CYS A 497 8.21 -21.45 17.20
CA CYS A 497 8.78 -20.80 16.03
C CYS A 497 9.88 -21.64 15.37
N VAL A 498 10.09 -21.41 14.08
CA VAL A 498 11.24 -21.93 13.33
C VAL A 498 12.40 -20.93 13.47
N PRO A 499 13.59 -21.35 13.93
CA PRO A 499 14.77 -20.47 13.89
C PRO A 499 15.03 -19.97 12.47
N ALA A 500 15.40 -18.70 12.32
CA ALA A 500 15.71 -18.15 11.00
C ALA A 500 17.06 -18.64 10.46
N ASP A 501 18.00 -18.95 11.37
CA ASP A 501 19.33 -19.53 11.10
C ASP A 501 19.37 -21.06 11.09
#